data_AF-A0A0A2G412-F1
#
_entry.id   AF-A0A0A2G412-F1
#
_cell.length_a   1.000
_cell.length_b   1.000
_cell.length_c   1.000
_cell.angle_alpha   90.00
_cell.angle_beta   90.00
_cell.angle_gamma   90.00
#
_symmetry.space_group_name_H-M   'P 1'
#
loop_
_entity.id
_entity.type
_entity.pdbx_description
1 polymer ?
#
loop_
_entity_poly.entity_id
_entity_poly.type
_entity_poly.pdbx_seq_one_letter_code
_entity_poly.pdbx_strand_id
1 'polypeptide(L)' 'MEEAKKIHIENYSQAIARLTTILNTIEHDSPDVDDLMVLTDEAVQLIAFCREKLKTTDKQIEALLAKLSGEEQATNVSN' A
#
# COMPACT_ATOMS: atom_id res chain seq x y z
N MET A 1 -4.91 20.54 25.34
CA MET A 1 -4.06 19.36 25.12
C MET A 1 -4.85 18.46 24.21
N GLU A 2 -4.47 18.34 22.95
CA GLU A 2 -5.07 17.34 22.06
C GLU A 2 -3.94 16.82 21.18
N GLU A 3 -3.42 15.65 21.57
CA GLU A 3 -2.37 14.96 20.84
C GLU A 3 -2.95 14.52 19.50
N ALA A 4 -2.54 15.19 18.42
CA ALA A 4 -2.81 14.78 17.05
C ALA A 4 -2.32 13.34 16.88
N LYS A 5 -3.25 12.38 16.94
CA LYS A 5 -2.96 10.96 16.85
C LYS A 5 -2.56 10.64 15.42
N LYS A 6 -1.25 10.70 15.16
CA LYS A 6 -0.65 10.29 13.88
C LYS A 6 -1.07 8.85 13.60
N ILE A 7 -1.87 8.63 12.57
CA ILE A 7 -2.29 7.30 12.16
C ILE A 7 -1.05 6.61 11.57
N HIS A 8 -0.56 5.58 12.26
CA HIS A 8 0.55 4.76 11.77
C HIS A 8 -0.02 3.59 10.95
N ILE A 9 0.24 3.60 9.64
CA ILE A 9 -0.16 2.54 8.71
C ILE A 9 1.08 1.70 8.38
N GLU A 10 1.11 0.45 8.85
CA GLU A 10 2.28 -0.44 8.68
C GLU A 10 2.12 -1.41 7.51
N ASN A 11 0.88 -1.77 7.18
CA ASN A 11 0.60 -2.83 6.21
C ASN A 11 -0.61 -2.53 5.31
N TYR A 12 -0.71 -3.31 4.22
CA TYR A 12 -1.73 -3.14 3.20
C TYR A 12 -3.15 -3.27 3.76
N SER A 13 -3.39 -4.22 4.68
CA SER A 13 -4.72 -4.43 5.28
C SER A 13 -5.17 -3.23 6.12
N GLN A 14 -4.27 -2.65 6.92
CA GLN A 14 -4.54 -1.42 7.67
C GLN A 14 -4.82 -0.24 6.74
N ALA A 15 -4.05 -0.10 5.65
CA ALA A 15 -4.24 0.97 4.68
C ALA A 15 -5.64 0.90 4.02
N ILE A 16 -6.06 -0.30 3.61
CA ILE A 16 -7.39 -0.52 3.04
C ILE A 16 -8.49 -0.29 4.07
N ALA A 17 -8.33 -0.78 5.30
CA ALA A 17 -9.32 -0.55 6.36
C ALA A 17 -9.54 0.94 6.61
N ARG A 18 -8.45 1.73 6.68
CA ARG A 18 -8.55 3.19 6.84
C ARG A 18 -9.20 3.85 5.63
N LEU A 19 -8.85 3.44 4.41
CA LEU A 19 -9.47 3.96 3.18
C LEU A 19 -10.99 3.71 3.19
N THR A 20 -11.44 2.52 3.59
CA THR A 20 -12.87 2.21 3.73
C THR A 20 -13.54 3.10 4.77
N THR A 21 -12.89 3.38 5.90
CA THR A 21 -13.42 4.34 6.90
C THR A 21 -13.58 5.72 6.30
N ILE A 22 -12.58 6.22 5.57
CA ILE A 22 -12.64 7.54 4.91
C ILE A 22 -13.82 7.60 3.94
N LEU A 23 -13.97 6.58 3.08
CA LEU A 23 -15.09 6.53 2.13
C LEU A 23 -16.44 6.53 2.84
N ASN A 24 -16.59 5.73 3.90
CA ASN A 24 -17.82 5.72 4.68
C ASN A 24 -18.14 7.11 5.26
N THR A 25 -17.16 7.81 5.81
CA THR A 25 -17.36 9.16 6.34
C THR A 25 -17.77 10.15 5.25
N ILE A 26 -17.10 10.14 4.10
CA ILE A 26 -17.44 11.01 2.97
C ILE A 26 -18.88 10.74 2.49
N GLU A 27 -19.29 9.48 2.43
CA GLU A 27 -20.60 9.08 1.91
C GLU A 27 -21.75 9.30 2.89
N HIS A 28 -21.52 9.12 4.19
CA HIS A 28 -22.61 9.03 5.18
C HIS A 28 -22.63 10.21 6.16
N ASP A 29 -21.48 10.79 6.49
CA ASP A 29 -21.37 11.78 7.58
C ASP A 29 -21.46 13.23 7.07
N SER A 30 -21.53 13.45 5.75
CA SER A 30 -21.62 14.78 5.10
C SER A 30 -20.63 15.81 5.68
N PRO A 31 -19.31 15.51 5.67
CA PRO A 31 -18.29 16.41 6.20
C PRO A 31 -18.30 17.77 5.48
N ASP A 32 -17.82 18.81 6.17
CA ASP A 32 -17.66 20.12 5.55
C ASP A 32 -16.51 20.13 4.52
N VAL A 33 -16.32 21.27 3.84
CA VAL A 33 -15.35 21.39 2.74
C VAL A 33 -13.90 21.23 3.22
N ASP A 34 -13.59 21.69 4.43
CA ASP A 34 -12.24 21.61 4.98
C ASP A 34 -11.93 20.15 5.39
N ASP A 35 -12.88 19.48 6.04
CA ASP A 35 -12.80 18.06 6.38
C ASP A 35 -12.70 17.17 5.14
N LEU A 36 -13.49 17.47 4.09
CA LEU A 36 -13.42 16.77 2.81
C LEU A 36 -12.01 16.83 2.20
N MET A 37 -11.36 17.99 2.28
CA MET A 37 -10.00 18.15 1.75
C MET A 37 -8.99 17.29 2.53
N VAL A 38 -9.08 17.27 3.86
CA VAL A 38 -8.21 16.45 4.71
C VAL A 38 -8.42 14.96 4.45
N LEU A 39 -9.68 14.51 4.42
CA LEU A 39 -10.04 13.12 4.14
C LEU A 39 -9.58 12.67 2.75
N THR A 40 -9.71 13.55 1.75
CA THR A 40 -9.27 13.27 0.38
C THR A 40 -7.76 13.17 0.28
N ASP A 41 -7.02 14.08 0.91
CA ASP A 41 -5.55 14.03 0.93
C ASP A 41 -5.05 12.73 1.60
N GLU A 42 -5.65 12.34 2.72
CA GLU A 42 -5.32 11.08 3.39
C GLU A 42 -5.63 9.87 2.48
N ALA A 43 -6.79 9.84 1.81
CA ALA A 43 -7.14 8.78 0.88
C ALA A 43 -6.12 8.65 -0.26
N VAL A 44 -5.65 9.76 -0.83
CA VAL A 44 -4.61 9.77 -1.88
C VAL A 44 -3.31 9.17 -1.37
N GLN A 45 -2.88 9.51 -0.15
CA GLN A 45 -1.67 8.95 0.46
C GLN A 45 -1.80 7.43 0.68
N LEU A 46 -2.95 6.96 1.16
CA LEU A 46 -3.22 5.52 1.35
C LEU A 46 -3.21 4.76 0.02
N ILE A 47 -3.81 5.32 -1.02
CA ILE A 47 -3.82 4.72 -2.37
C ILE A 47 -2.38 4.62 -2.90
N ALA A 48 -1.56 5.66 -2.73
CA ALA A 48 -0.17 5.64 -3.15
C ALA A 48 0.62 4.52 -2.45
N PHE A 49 0.48 4.40 -1.13
CA PHE A 49 1.08 3.32 -0.34
C PHE A 49 0.63 1.93 -0.81
N CYS A 50 -0.67 1.73 -1.02
CA CYS A 50 -1.23 0.46 -1.51
C CYS A 50 -0.62 0.08 -2.87
N ARG A 51 -0.53 1.03 -3.81
CA ARG A 51 0.06 0.82 -5.13
C ARG A 51 1.53 0.42 -5.05
N GLU A 52 2.30 1.05 -4.16
CA GLU A 52 3.70 0.72 -3.95
C GLU A 52 3.87 -0.70 -3.37
N LYS A 53 3.04 -1.07 -2.39
CA LYS A 53 3.03 -2.41 -1.80
C LYS A 53 2.70 -3.48 -2.82
N LEU A 54 1.69 -3.27 -3.67
CA LEU A 54 1.33 -4.20 -4.74
C LEU A 54 2.49 -4.37 -5.73
N LYS A 55 3.02 -3.25 -6.24
CA LYS A 55 4.17 -3.28 -7.16
C LYS A 55 5.40 -3.99 -6.58
N THR A 56 5.66 -3.80 -5.29
CA THR A 56 6.78 -4.47 -4.61
C THR A 56 6.52 -5.95 -4.42
N THR A 57 5.29 -6.32 -4.05
CA THR A 57 4.86 -7.72 -3.92
C THR A 57 4.97 -8.44 -5.26
N ASP A 58 4.49 -7.83 -6.35
CA ASP A 58 4.56 -8.42 -7.69
C ASP A 58 6.00 -8.74 -8.09
N LYS A 59 6.92 -7.79 -7.92
CA LYS A 59 8.35 -8.00 -8.18
C LYS A 59 8.97 -9.11 -7.34
N GLN A 60 8.56 -9.21 -6.07
CA GLN A 60 9.04 -10.27 -5.19
C GLN A 60 8.53 -11.64 -5.64
N ILE A 61 7.26 -11.74 -6.06
CA ILE A 61 6.69 -12.96 -6.62
C ILE A 61 7.43 -13.36 -7.90
N GLU A 62 7.66 -12.42 -8.82
CA GLU A 62 8.44 -12.66 -10.04
C GLU A 62 9.85 -13.20 -9.72
N ALA A 63 10.55 -12.58 -8.77
CA ALA A 63 11.87 -13.03 -8.34
C ALA A 63 11.86 -14.42 -7.70
N LEU A 64 10.83 -14.76 -6.93
CA LEU A 64 10.67 -16.10 -6.35
C LEU A 64 10.39 -17.15 -7.42
N LEU A 65 9.53 -16.84 -8.40
CA LEU A 65 9.25 -17.72 -9.53
C LEU A 65 10.47 -17.95 -10.42
N ALA A 66 11.27 -16.90 -10.68
CA ALA A 66 12.54 -17.01 -11.41
C ALA A 66 13.53 -17.96 -10.72
N LYS A 67 13.66 -17.87 -9.38
CA LYS A 67 14.49 -18.81 -8.59
C LYS A 67 14.02 -20.25 -8.70
N LEU A 68 12.70 -20.49 -8.72
CA LEU A 68 12.13 -21.83 -8.87
C LEU A 68 12.28 -22.38 -10.30
N SER A 69 12.33 -21.49 -11.29
CA SER A 69 12.41 -21.86 -12.72
C SER A 69 13.84 -22.19 -13.18
N GLY A 70 14.83 -22.12 -12.28
CA GLY A 70 16.16 -22.69 -12.50
C GLY A 70 17.09 -21.84 -13.36
N GLU A 71 17.76 -20.87 -12.74
CA GLU A 71 19.14 -20.53 -13.13
C GLU A 71 20.12 -21.52 -12.46
N GLU A 72 20.00 -22.80 -12.83
CA GLU A 72 21.08 -23.80 -12.69
C GLU A 72 21.74 -23.98 -14.06
N GLN A 73 22.39 -22.94 -14.59
CA GLN A 73 23.38 -23.09 -15.67
C GLN A 73 24.49 -22.05 -15.53
N ALA A 74 25.42 -22.26 -14.61
CA ALA A 74 26.71 -21.57 -14.61
C ALA A 74 27.82 -22.33 -13.86
N THR A 75 27.97 -23.66 -14.04
CA THR A 75 29.25 -24.35 -13.75
C THR A 75 29.49 -25.52 -14.70
N ASN A 76 29.47 -25.28 -16.01
CA ASN A 76 30.26 -26.12 -16.92
C ASN A 76 30.50 -25.37 -18.22
N VAL A 77 31.70 -24.83 -18.43
CA VAL A 77 32.48 -24.87 -19.68
C VAL A 77 33.84 -24.17 -19.42
N SER A 78 34.91 -24.96 -19.59
CA SER A 78 36.30 -24.59 -19.93
C SER A 78 37.26 -24.09 -18.84
N ASN A 79 38.09 -25.01 -18.33
CA ASN A 79 39.53 -25.06 -18.67
C ASN A 79 40.05 -26.50 -18.61
#